data_AF-A0A426Y745-F1
#
_entry.id   AF-A0A426Y745-F1
#
_cell.length_a   1.000
_cell.length_b   1.000
_cell.length_c   1.000
_cell.angle_alpha   90.00
_cell.angle_beta   90.00
_cell.angle_gamma   90.00
#
_symmetry.space_group_name_H-M   'P 1'
#
loop_
_entity.id
_entity.type
_entity.pdbx_description
1 polymer ?
#
loop_
_entity_poly.entity_id
_entity_poly.type
_entity_poly.pdbx_seq_one_letter_code
_entity_poly.pdbx_strand_id
1 'polypeptide(L)' 'MSSQKKRNFKIEAFKHRVELDPNYADRTWRVLEHAIHEIYNHNASGLSFEELYRCKLNF' A
#
# COMPACT_ATOMS: atom_id res chain seq x y z
N MET A 1 38.22 30.42 2.20
CA MET A 1 37.08 29.91 1.40
C MET A 1 37.17 28.39 1.39
N SER A 2 36.40 27.71 2.26
CA SER A 2 36.45 26.24 2.39
C SER A 2 35.68 25.61 1.22
N SER A 3 36.39 24.89 0.35
CA SER A 3 35.81 24.18 -0.79
C SER A 3 34.92 23.03 -0.28
N GLN A 4 33.61 23.26 -0.23
CA GLN A 4 32.63 22.22 0.07
C GLN A 4 32.63 21.19 -1.07
N LYS A 5 33.38 20.10 -0.89
CA LYS A 5 33.36 18.93 -1.78
C LYS A 5 31.90 18.48 -1.95
N LYS A 6 31.34 18.65 -3.15
CA LYS A 6 30.08 18.04 -3.56
C LYS A 6 30.23 16.53 -3.34
N ARG A 7 29.55 16.00 -2.32
CA ARG A 7 29.48 14.55 -2.10
C ARG A 7 28.72 13.97 -3.28
N ASN A 8 29.35 13.06 -4.02
CA ASN A 8 28.70 12.36 -5.13
C ASN A 8 27.56 11.51 -4.55
N PHE A 9 26.33 12.02 -4.63
CA PHE A 9 25.14 11.30 -4.22
C PHE A 9 24.98 10.11 -5.17
N LYS A 10 25.24 8.91 -4.66
CA LYS A 10 24.99 7.66 -5.37
C LYS A 10 23.73 7.04 -4.78
N ILE A 11 22.76 6.80 -5.64
CA ILE A 11 21.56 6.04 -5.28
C ILE A 11 21.99 4.57 -5.24
N GLU A 12 22.08 4.02 -4.03
CA GLU A 12 22.36 2.61 -3.81
C GLU A 12 21.18 1.76 -4.35
N ALA A 13 21.50 0.61 -4.95
CA ALA A 13 20.47 -0.31 -5.41
C ALA A 13 19.68 -0.84 -4.21
N PHE A 14 18.34 -0.83 -4.31
CA PHE A 14 17.44 -1.31 -3.28
C PHE A 14 17.65 -2.83 -3.10
N LYS A 15 18.34 -3.23 -2.03
CA LYS A 15 18.81 -4.61 -1.82
C LYS A 15 17.71 -5.57 -1.36
N HIS A 16 16.58 -5.05 -0.89
CA HIS A 16 15.48 -5.85 -0.40
C HIS A 16 14.43 -5.99 -1.49
N ARG A 17 14.29 -7.18 -2.09
CA ARG A 17 13.10 -7.46 -2.89
C ARG A 17 11.94 -7.50 -1.90
N VAL A 18 11.03 -6.54 -2.01
CA VAL A 18 9.72 -6.66 -1.37
C VAL A 18 9.03 -7.78 -2.12
N GLU A 19 9.06 -8.99 -1.55
CA GLU A 19 8.28 -10.10 -2.06
C GLU A 19 6.82 -9.79 -1.79
N LEU A 20 6.14 -9.28 -2.81
CA LEU A 20 4.69 -9.17 -2.80
C LEU A 20 4.13 -10.60 -2.71
N ASP A 21 3.26 -10.83 -1.71
CA ASP A 21 2.55 -12.11 -1.58
C ASP A 21 1.86 -12.39 -2.92
N PRO A 22 2.08 -13.56 -3.55
CA PRO A 22 1.44 -13.92 -4.81
C PRO A 22 -0.09 -13.82 -4.74
N ASN A 23 -0.65 -13.98 -3.54
CA ASN A 23 -2.09 -13.90 -3.28
C ASN A 23 -2.52 -12.50 -2.80
N TYR A 24 -1.65 -11.49 -2.85
CA TYR A 24 -1.98 -10.12 -2.45
C TYR A 24 -3.17 -9.58 -3.25
N ALA A 25 -3.22 -9.88 -4.55
CA ALA A 25 -4.33 -9.53 -5.42
C ALA A 25 -5.64 -10.18 -4.94
N ASP A 26 -5.64 -11.49 -4.68
CA ASP A 26 -6.82 -12.23 -4.23
C ASP A 26 -7.32 -11.76 -2.86
N ARG A 27 -6.41 -11.50 -1.91
CA ARG A 27 -6.76 -10.96 -0.60
C ARG A 27 -7.36 -9.57 -0.72
N THR A 28 -6.74 -8.70 -1.51
CA THR A 28 -7.25 -7.35 -1.77
C THR A 28 -8.65 -7.42 -2.40
N TRP A 29 -8.86 -8.33 -3.34
CA TRP A 29 -10.14 -8.40 -4.04
C TRP A 29 -11.27 -8.86 -3.14
N ARG A 30 -11.00 -9.84 -2.27
CA ARG A 30 -11.95 -10.32 -1.25
C ARG A 30 -12.29 -9.24 -0.21
N VAL A 31 -11.33 -8.42 0.21
CA VAL A 31 -11.58 -7.32 1.16
C VAL A 31 -12.50 -6.27 0.53
N LEU A 32 -12.25 -5.90 -0.73
CA LEU A 32 -13.09 -4.94 -1.45
C LEU A 32 -14.50 -5.48 -1.70
N GLU A 33 -14.63 -6.75 -2.11
CA GLU A 33 -15.93 -7.41 -2.30
C GLU A 33 -16.73 -7.43 -1.00
N HIS A 34 -16.10 -7.80 0.13
CA HIS A 34 -16.73 -7.80 1.44
C HIS A 34 -17.20 -6.39 1.85
N ALA A 35 -16.35 -5.38 1.66
CA ALA A 35 -16.69 -3.99 1.96
C ALA A 35 -17.89 -3.49 1.15
N ILE A 36 -17.94 -3.82 -0.14
CA ILE A 36 -19.07 -3.47 -1.01
C ILE A 36 -20.34 -4.13 -0.49
N HIS A 37 -20.30 -5.43 -0.18
CA HIS A 37 -21.45 -6.13 0.40
C HIS A 37 -21.90 -5.53 1.73
N GLU A 38 -21.00 -5.16 2.63
CA GLU A 38 -21.33 -4.52 3.91
C GLU A 38 -22.01 -3.15 3.74
N ILE A 39 -21.54 -2.34 2.78
CA ILE A 39 -22.15 -1.05 2.44
C ILE A 39 -23.56 -1.24 1.90
N TYR A 40 -23.75 -2.15 0.94
CA TYR A 40 -25.06 -2.41 0.36
C TYR A 40 -26.03 -3.00 1.40
N ASN A 41 -25.54 -3.87 2.28
CA ASN A 41 -26.35 -4.54 3.29
C ASN A 41 -26.55 -3.71 4.57
N HIS A 42 -26.18 -2.41 4.58
CA HIS A 42 -26.30 -1.47 5.70
C HIS A 42 -25.63 -1.95 7.01
N ASN A 43 -24.65 -2.86 6.91
CA ASN A 43 -23.84 -3.35 8.02
C ASN A 43 -22.49 -2.61 8.00
N ALA A 44 -22.49 -1.31 8.27
CA ALA A 44 -21.30 -0.45 8.21
C ALA A 44 -20.31 -0.66 9.39
N SER A 45 -20.23 -1.86 9.94
CA SER A 45 -19.60 -2.14 11.23
C SER A 45 -18.22 -2.81 11.13
N GLY A 46 -17.80 -3.28 9.95
CA GLY A 46 -16.69 -4.24 9.82
C GLY A 46 -15.32 -3.69 9.40
N LEU A 47 -15.25 -2.61 8.62
CA LEU A 47 -14.01 -2.05 8.07
C LEU A 47 -13.90 -0.55 8.36
N SER A 48 -12.75 -0.12 8.87
CA SER A 48 -12.52 1.30 9.11
C SER A 48 -12.34 2.02 7.76
N PHE A 49 -12.84 3.25 7.67
CA PHE A 49 -12.65 4.12 6.50
C PHE A 49 -11.16 4.27 6.07
N GLU A 50 -10.25 4.10 7.03
CA GLU A 50 -8.80 4.17 6.81
C GLU A 50 -8.25 2.97 6.04
N GLU A 51 -8.77 1.76 6.27
CA GLU A 51 -8.36 0.55 5.54
C GLU A 51 -8.74 0.60 4.06
N LEU A 52 -9.91 1.19 3.75
CA LEU A 52 -10.35 1.42 2.38
C LEU A 52 -9.44 2.42 1.65
N TYR A 53 -9.05 3.51 2.32
CA TYR A 53 -8.20 4.53 1.73
C TYR A 53 -6.80 4.01 1.40
N ARG A 54 -6.24 3.16 2.27
CA ARG A 54 -4.94 2.51 2.03
C ARG A 54 -4.96 1.53 0.86
N CYS A 55 -6.10 0.89 0.58
CA CYS A 55 -6.24 0.01 -0.58
C CYS A 55 -6.25 0.77 -1.91
N LYS A 56 -6.78 2.00 -1.95
CA LYS A 56 -6.89 2.79 -3.20
C LYS A 56 -5.57 3.43 -3.65
N LEU A 57 -4.68 3.77 -2.72
CA LEU A 57 -3.41 4.45 -3.04
C LEU A 57 -2.30 3.52 -3.52
N ASN A 58 -2.46 2.20 -3.34
CA ASN A 58 -1.48 1.19 -3.76
C ASN A 58 -1.84 0.49 -5.08
N PHE A 59 -2.84 1.00 -5.80
CA PHE A 59 -3.28 0.52 -7.12
C PHE A 59 -2.75 1.41 -8.24
#